data_AF-A0A9W4B878-F1
#
_entry.id   AF-A0A9W4B878-F1
#
_cell.length_a   1.000
_cell.length_b   1.000
_cell.length_c   1.000
_cell.angle_alpha   90.00
_cell.angle_beta   90.00
_cell.angle_gamma   90.00
#
_symmetry.space_group_name_H-M   'P 1'
#
loop_
_entity.id
_entity.type
_entity.pdbx_description
1 polymer ?
#
loop_
_entity_poly.entity_id
_entity_poly.type
_entity_poly.pdbx_seq_one_letter_code
_entity_poly.pdbx_strand_id
1 'polypeptide(L)'
;MSNPNEPLKVDLTELHAAADQLDGHASEFLATHGKALARASQANLGAGLSAAAVPQMLAAWEADSARFAKHFATNAQGHREAAARYADTDTASADGIDDAGAALS
;
A
#
# COMPACT_ATOMS: atom_id res chain seq x y z
N MET A 1 -10.18 12.69 23.87
CA MET A 1 -9.75 13.52 22.71
C MET A 1 -8.24 13.62 22.81
N SER A 2 -7.49 13.18 21.80
CA SER A 2 -6.02 13.24 21.82
C SER A 2 -5.56 14.70 21.71
N ASN A 3 -4.56 15.07 22.51
CA ASN A 3 -3.99 16.41 22.48
C ASN A 3 -3.16 16.59 21.20
N PRO A 4 -3.37 17.65 20.41
CA PRO A 4 -2.63 17.88 19.16
C PRO A 4 -1.13 18.20 19.36
N ASN A 5 -0.70 18.38 20.62
CA ASN A 5 0.69 18.67 21.00
C ASN A 5 1.39 17.46 21.66
N GLU A 6 0.73 16.30 21.76
CA GLU A 6 1.38 15.11 22.26
C GLU A 6 2.27 14.52 21.15
N PRO A 7 3.57 14.26 21.41
CA PRO A 7 4.46 13.67 20.41
C PRO A 7 3.86 12.35 19.93
N LEU A 8 3.66 12.24 18.61
CA LEU A 8 3.13 11.02 18.02
C LEU A 8 4.19 9.92 18.20
N LYS A 9 3.96 8.99 19.14
CA LYS A 9 4.75 7.76 19.22
C LYS A 9 4.31 6.85 18.08
N VAL A 10 5.14 6.79 17.04
CA VAL A 10 4.91 5.90 15.91
C VAL A 10 5.60 4.57 16.17
N ASP A 11 4.85 3.48 16.06
CA ASP A 11 5.40 2.14 16.12
C ASP A 11 5.91 1.73 14.73
N LEU A 12 7.23 1.61 14.60
CA LEU A 12 7.89 1.20 13.36
C LEU A 12 7.54 -0.23 12.96
N THR A 13 7.27 -1.11 13.93
CA THR A 13 6.87 -2.50 13.68
C THR A 13 5.50 -2.53 13.00
N GLU A 14 4.58 -1.72 13.48
CA GLU A 14 3.24 -1.59 12.89
C GLU A 14 3.28 -0.98 11.49
N LEU A 15 4.18 -0.03 11.23
CA LEU A 15 4.35 0.52 9.87
C LEU A 15 4.87 -0.54 8.88
N HIS A 16 5.85 -1.35 9.28
CA HIS A 16 6.33 -2.44 8.44
C HIS A 16 5.26 -3.52 8.25
N ALA A 17 4.56 -3.91 9.32
CA ALA A 17 3.47 -4.87 9.24
C ALA A 17 2.34 -4.38 8.31
N ALA A 18 1.98 -3.11 8.37
CA ALA A 18 1.01 -2.51 7.46
C ALA A 18 1.48 -2.54 5.99
N ALA A 19 2.77 -2.27 5.74
CA ALA A 19 3.33 -2.38 4.39
C ALA A 19 3.25 -3.81 3.85
N ASP A 20 3.60 -4.81 4.67
CA ASP A 20 3.55 -6.22 4.28
C ASP A 20 2.11 -6.70 4.05
N GLN A 21 1.16 -6.23 4.87
CA GLN A 21 -0.26 -6.48 4.66
C GLN A 21 -0.76 -5.90 3.33
N LEU A 22 -0.33 -4.68 2.96
CA LEU A 22 -0.70 -4.07 1.68
C LEU A 22 -0.16 -4.88 0.49
N ASP A 23 1.06 -5.39 0.57
CA ASP A 23 1.63 -6.27 -0.46
C ASP A 23 0.88 -7.62 -0.54
N GLY A 24 0.48 -8.17 0.61
CA GLY A 24 -0.37 -9.35 0.69
C GLY A 24 -1.74 -9.13 0.01
N HIS A 25 -2.43 -8.04 0.37
CA HIS A 25 -3.70 -7.67 -0.25
C HIS A 25 -3.57 -7.41 -1.75
N ALA A 26 -2.48 -6.80 -2.21
CA ALA A 26 -2.22 -6.59 -3.63
C ALA A 26 -2.14 -7.93 -4.38
N SER A 27 -1.40 -8.88 -3.81
CA SER A 27 -1.21 -10.21 -4.39
C SER A 27 -2.53 -10.99 -4.46
N GLU A 28 -3.31 -10.96 -3.38
CA GLU A 28 -4.62 -11.61 -3.32
C GLU A 28 -5.61 -10.97 -4.30
N PHE A 29 -5.65 -9.64 -4.37
CA PHE A 29 -6.49 -8.89 -5.28
C PHE A 29 -6.16 -9.25 -6.74
N LEU A 30 -4.88 -9.22 -7.13
CA LEU A 30 -4.45 -9.57 -8.49
C LEU A 30 -4.81 -11.02 -8.85
N ALA A 31 -4.60 -11.96 -7.93
CA ALA A 31 -4.93 -13.37 -8.16
C ALA A 31 -6.45 -13.58 -8.32
N THR A 32 -7.26 -12.96 -7.46
CA THR A 32 -8.72 -13.09 -7.48
C THR A 32 -9.32 -12.39 -8.69
N HIS A 33 -8.84 -11.18 -8.99
CA HIS A 33 -9.27 -10.40 -10.15
C HIS A 33 -8.89 -11.11 -11.45
N GLY A 34 -7.66 -11.64 -11.58
CA GLY A 34 -7.24 -12.41 -12.75
C GLY A 34 -8.11 -13.66 -12.99
N LYS A 35 -8.49 -14.37 -11.92
CA LYS A 35 -9.44 -15.50 -12.02
C LYS A 35 -10.83 -15.05 -12.47
N ALA A 36 -11.32 -13.90 -11.99
CA ALA A 36 -12.61 -13.35 -12.39
C ALA A 36 -12.60 -12.92 -13.86
N LEU A 37 -11.54 -12.23 -14.28
CA LEU A 37 -11.33 -11.80 -15.67
C LEU A 37 -11.29 -13.01 -16.63
N ALA A 38 -10.54 -14.06 -16.29
CA ALA A 38 -10.46 -15.27 -17.11
C ALA A 38 -11.81 -16.00 -17.25
N ARG A 39 -12.65 -15.99 -16.20
CA ARG A 39 -14.01 -16.52 -16.28
C ARG A 39 -14.91 -15.65 -17.16
N ALA A 40 -14.82 -14.33 -16.99
CA ALA A 40 -15.61 -13.38 -17.78
C ALA A 40 -15.25 -13.42 -19.27
N SER A 41 -13.97 -13.63 -19.62
CA SER A 41 -13.54 -13.76 -21.02
C SER A 41 -14.05 -15.05 -21.69
N GLN A 42 -14.45 -16.05 -20.91
CA GLN A 42 -15.02 -17.30 -21.41
C GLN A 42 -16.56 -17.26 -21.49
N ALA A 43 -17.20 -16.17 -21.06
CA ALA A 43 -18.65 -16.06 -21.09
C ALA A 43 -19.18 -16.01 -22.53
N ASN A 44 -20.00 -16.99 -22.90
CA ASN A 44 -20.70 -17.00 -24.19
C ASN A 44 -22.09 -16.35 -24.01
N LEU A 45 -22.19 -15.07 -24.34
CA LEU A 45 -23.44 -14.31 -24.24
C LEU A 45 -24.33 -14.42 -25.49
N GLY A 46 -23.98 -15.25 -26.47
CA GLY A 46 -24.67 -15.33 -27.75
C GLY A 46 -24.46 -14.08 -28.61
N ALA A 47 -25.40 -13.80 -29.51
CA ALA A 47 -25.36 -12.62 -30.38
C ALA A 47 -26.10 -11.43 -29.76
N GLY A 48 -25.58 -10.22 -29.93
CA GLY A 48 -26.26 -8.98 -29.53
C GLY A 48 -25.34 -7.97 -28.84
N LEU A 49 -25.93 -6.84 -28.42
CA LEU A 49 -25.21 -5.72 -27.82
C LEU A 49 -24.44 -6.11 -26.54
N SER A 50 -24.99 -7.02 -25.74
CA SER A 50 -24.33 -7.51 -24.53
C SER A 50 -23.03 -8.24 -24.83
N ALA A 51 -23.01 -9.08 -25.88
CA ALA A 51 -21.79 -9.78 -26.30
C ALA A 51 -20.74 -8.79 -26.85
N ALA A 52 -21.17 -7.75 -27.57
CA ALA A 52 -20.29 -6.71 -28.09
C ALA A 52 -19.68 -5.82 -26.97
N ALA A 53 -20.31 -5.73 -25.80
CA ALA A 53 -19.82 -4.96 -24.67
C ALA A 53 -18.75 -5.70 -23.84
N VAL A 54 -18.68 -7.03 -23.92
CA VAL A 54 -17.76 -7.84 -23.10
C VAL A 54 -16.30 -7.43 -23.25
N PRO A 55 -15.73 -7.24 -24.46
CA PRO A 55 -14.33 -6.85 -24.60
C PRO A 55 -14.01 -5.50 -23.96
N GLN A 56 -14.93 -4.52 -24.03
CA GLN A 56 -14.73 -3.20 -23.41
C GLN A 56 -14.77 -3.29 -21.88
N MET A 57 -15.68 -4.09 -21.33
CA MET A 57 -15.75 -4.36 -19.89
C MET A 57 -14.47 -5.05 -19.38
N LEU A 58 -13.97 -6.04 -20.12
CA LEU A 58 -12.73 -6.74 -19.76
C LEU A 58 -11.52 -5.80 -19.78
N ALA A 59 -11.39 -4.96 -20.81
CA ALA A 59 -10.33 -3.96 -20.89
C ALA A 59 -10.39 -2.94 -19.74
N ALA A 60 -11.60 -2.51 -19.35
CA ALA A 60 -11.77 -1.63 -18.19
C ALA A 60 -11.35 -2.31 -16.88
N TRP A 61 -11.73 -3.58 -16.68
CA TRP A 61 -11.32 -4.38 -15.52
C TRP A 61 -9.80 -4.58 -15.47
N GLU A 62 -9.15 -4.89 -16.60
CA GLU A 62 -7.68 -4.97 -16.68
C GLU A 62 -7.03 -3.64 -16.26
N ALA A 63 -7.51 -2.51 -16.79
CA ALA A 63 -6.99 -1.19 -16.44
C ALA A 63 -7.18 -0.85 -14.95
N ASP A 64 -8.35 -1.17 -14.39
CA ASP A 64 -8.64 -1.00 -12.97
C ASP A 64 -7.69 -1.85 -12.11
N SER A 65 -7.43 -3.10 -12.51
CA SER A 65 -6.53 -3.97 -11.77
C SER A 65 -5.11 -3.41 -11.67
N ALA A 66 -4.59 -2.84 -12.77
CA ALA A 66 -3.28 -2.20 -12.80
C ALA A 66 -3.24 -0.95 -11.92
N ARG A 67 -4.31 -0.15 -11.93
CA ARG A 67 -4.45 1.03 -11.05
C ARG A 67 -4.42 0.64 -9.58
N PHE A 68 -5.19 -0.38 -9.18
CA PHE A 68 -5.23 -0.82 -7.78
C PHE A 68 -3.89 -1.42 -7.33
N ALA A 69 -3.25 -2.24 -8.15
CA ALA A 69 -1.91 -2.76 -7.86
C ALA A 69 -0.90 -1.63 -7.61
N LYS A 70 -0.94 -0.57 -8.44
CA LYS A 70 -0.11 0.63 -8.24
C LYS A 70 -0.40 1.33 -6.91
N HIS A 71 -1.69 1.45 -6.53
CA HIS A 71 -2.07 2.08 -5.27
C HIS A 71 -1.56 1.30 -4.06
N PHE A 72 -1.69 -0.03 -4.05
CA PHE A 72 -1.14 -0.86 -2.98
C PHE A 72 0.37 -0.68 -2.85
N ALA A 73 1.12 -0.78 -3.96
CA ALA A 73 2.56 -0.61 -3.96
C ALA A 73 3.00 0.79 -3.47
N THR A 74 2.27 1.83 -3.89
CA THR A 74 2.55 3.21 -3.45
C THR A 74 2.32 3.37 -1.96
N ASN A 75 1.25 2.80 -1.42
CA ASN A 75 0.95 2.87 0.01
C ASN A 75 1.95 2.07 0.84
N ALA A 76 2.29 0.84 0.42
CA ALA A 76 3.29 0.01 1.09
C ALA A 76 4.65 0.73 1.14
N GLN A 77 5.07 1.31 0.01
CA GLN A 77 6.27 2.12 -0.05
C GLN A 77 6.20 3.34 0.88
N GLY A 78 5.08 4.05 0.92
CA GLY A 78 4.87 5.18 1.82
C GLY A 78 5.02 4.81 3.30
N HIS A 79 4.52 3.64 3.72
CA HIS A 79 4.70 3.14 5.08
C HIS A 79 6.16 2.80 5.40
N ARG A 80 6.90 2.18 4.46
CA ARG A 80 8.33 1.91 4.64
C ARG A 80 9.15 3.20 4.73
N GLU A 81 8.86 4.18 3.88
CA GLU A 81 9.52 5.48 3.93
C GLU A 81 9.20 6.24 5.22
N ALA A 82 7.97 6.16 5.72
CA ALA A 82 7.62 6.73 7.02
C ALA A 82 8.43 6.06 8.14
N ALA A 83 8.53 4.73 8.13
CA ALA A 83 9.29 3.98 9.13
C ALA A 83 10.77 4.38 9.13
N ALA A 84 11.38 4.50 7.94
CA ALA A 84 12.76 4.96 7.80
C ALA A 84 12.96 6.38 8.37
N ARG A 85 12.08 7.33 8.03
CA ARG A 85 12.18 8.73 8.51
C ARG A 85 12.06 8.83 10.03
N TYR A 86 11.19 8.04 10.64
CA TYR A 86 11.05 8.01 12.10
C TYR A 86 12.30 7.43 12.78
N ALA A 87 12.85 6.33 12.25
CA ALA A 87 14.09 5.75 12.77
C ALA A 87 15.28 6.72 12.69
N ASP A 88 15.43 7.43 11.56
CA ASP A 88 16.49 8.42 11.37
C ASP A 88 16.35 9.60 12.35
N THR A 89 15.12 10.06 12.58
CA THR A 89 14.83 11.18 13.50
C THR A 89 15.15 10.81 14.95
N ASP A 90 14.76 9.59 15.37
CA ASP A 90 15.06 9.09 16.72
C ASP A 90 16.57 8.92 16.93
N THR A 91 17.28 8.40 15.93
CA THR A 91 18.75 8.24 15.98
C THR A 91 19.45 9.59 16.11
N ALA A 92 19.13 10.55 15.23
CA ALA A 92 19.72 11.89 15.28
C ALA A 92 19.41 12.64 16.58
N SER A 93 18.23 12.40 17.16
CA SER A 93 17.85 12.98 18.45
C SER A 93 18.65 12.37 19.61
N ALA A 94 18.91 11.06 19.58
CA ALA A 94 19.73 10.38 20.58
C ALA A 94 21.18 10.88 20.55
N ASP A 95 21.79 10.95 19.37
CA ASP A 95 23.16 11.47 19.18
C ASP A 95 23.30 12.90 19.73
N GLY A 96 22.31 13.76 19.45
CA GLY A 96 22.30 15.14 19.96
C GLY A 96 22.17 15.24 21.49
N ILE A 97 21.50 14.29 22.15
CA ILE A 97 21.41 14.22 23.61
C ILE A 97 22.75 13.77 24.19
N ASP A 98 23.37 12.74 23.61
CA ASP A 98 24.65 12.20 24.07
C ASP A 98 25.77 13.25 23.94
N ASP A 99 25.83 13.96 22.80
CA ASP A 99 26.77 15.05 22.56
C ASP A 99 26.58 16.20 23.56
N ALA A 100 25.32 16.59 23.83
CA ALA A 100 25.02 17.63 24.81
C ALA A 100 25.39 17.18 26.24
N GLY A 101 25.20 15.91 26.57
CA GLY A 101 25.61 15.32 27.84
C GLY A 101 27.13 15.31 28.03
N ALA A 102 27.87 14.95 26.98
CA ALA A 102 29.33 14.97 26.97
C ALA A 102 29.90 16.39 27.06
N ALA A 103 29.23 17.40 26.51
CA ALA A 103 29.63 18.79 26.62
C ALA A 103 29.41 19.40 28.03
N LEU A 104 28.61 18.74 28.88
CA LEU A 104 28.30 19.18 30.25
C LEU A 104 29.14 18.47 31.34
N SER A 105 29.95 17.47 30.96
CA SER A 105 30.85 16.69 31.85
C SER A 105 32.29 17.17 31.78
#